data_AF-A0AAV8F7W4-F1
#
_entry.id   AF-A0AAV8F7W4-F1
#
_cell.length_a   1.000
_cell.length_b   1.000
_cell.length_c   1.000
_cell.angle_alpha   90.00
_cell.angle_beta   90.00
_cell.angle_gamma   90.00
#
_symmetry.space_group_name_H-M   'P 1'
#
loop_
_entity.id
_entity.type
_entity.pdbx_description
1 polymer ?
#
loop_
_entity_poly.entity_id
_entity_poly.type
_entity_poly.pdbx_seq_one_letter_code
_entity_poly.pdbx_strand_id
1 'polypeptide(L)'
;MHVKIQVVMDNGILRLTISKPQGHIIAIKYNGIDNLLDLSNGNDNLGGYWDVVWNSPGSRNIGVLERLDGTEFKIIVQTVNHVEVSFKRYWTGFHGNTVPLSTDIRYHYMVISDKKQKEMPAEIDRRAPRGKNLDYKEAVLIDAPIEANMKGQVDDKYQYTLDHKDNRVHGWISDNPSTGFWIITPSYEFKTGGPLKQDLTSHTGPTSLAVFIGDHYIGNDIHFRLQYGEYWKKTLGPVFIYLNSNSNRNLLWQDAKAQMRKEVLRWPYSFPASKDYLKSYQRGSVTGRLLIQDRYSSMRHNLVGFPYVGLALPGQLGSWQKERKGYQFWTRADANGNFVIRNVIPGYYNLYAWAPGFVGDFMHHVTISITAGTRINLGVLTFHPPRVGPTLWEIGVPDRSAAEFFIPYPNPKYMNSLYMNFEKLVASYLNLIKSLFGFFSYLT
;
A
#
# COMPACT_ATOMS: atom_id res chain seq x y z
N MET A 1 7.08 -39.16 14.81
CA MET A 1 6.48 -37.81 14.79
C MET A 1 7.60 -36.81 14.57
N HIS A 2 7.46 -35.84 13.65
CA HIS A 2 8.36 -34.69 13.62
C HIS A 2 7.87 -33.64 14.62
N VAL A 3 8.70 -33.26 15.58
CA VAL A 3 8.40 -32.15 16.50
C VAL A 3 8.46 -30.87 15.69
N LYS A 4 7.29 -30.24 15.44
CA LYS A 4 7.24 -28.90 14.83
C LYS A 4 7.81 -27.90 15.84
N ILE A 5 9.06 -27.48 15.61
CA ILE A 5 9.70 -26.47 16.46
C ILE A 5 9.08 -25.12 16.14
N GLN A 6 8.73 -24.37 17.20
CA GLN A 6 8.08 -23.07 17.11
C GLN A 6 8.73 -22.06 18.05
N VAL A 7 8.47 -20.79 17.78
CA VAL A 7 8.86 -19.64 18.60
C VAL A 7 7.58 -18.98 19.09
N VAL A 8 7.46 -18.79 20.39
CA VAL A 8 6.29 -18.16 21.02
C VAL A 8 6.75 -16.86 21.67
N MET A 9 6.10 -15.75 21.32
CA MET A 9 6.26 -14.46 21.98
C MET A 9 4.92 -14.10 22.63
N ASP A 10 4.92 -13.84 23.93
CA ASP A 10 3.71 -13.69 24.76
C ASP A 10 3.86 -12.48 25.69
N ASN A 11 2.74 -11.82 26.00
CA ASN A 11 2.66 -10.72 26.98
C ASN A 11 1.39 -10.81 27.87
N GLY A 12 0.66 -11.93 27.83
CA GLY A 12 -0.59 -12.14 28.56
C GLY A 12 -1.86 -11.62 27.86
N ILE A 13 -1.73 -10.70 26.90
CA ILE A 13 -2.84 -10.13 26.11
C ILE A 13 -2.85 -10.68 24.69
N LEU A 14 -1.67 -10.74 24.08
CA LEU A 14 -1.36 -11.30 22.77
C LEU A 14 -0.30 -12.40 22.96
N ARG A 15 -0.40 -13.43 22.13
CA ARG A 15 0.63 -14.46 21.93
C ARG A 15 0.79 -14.73 20.44
N LEU A 16 1.99 -14.49 19.92
CA LEU A 16 2.37 -14.72 18.54
C LEU A 16 3.21 -16.00 18.44
N THR A 17 2.73 -16.98 17.68
CA THR A 17 3.42 -18.26 17.45
C THR A 17 3.94 -18.32 16.01
N ILE A 18 5.24 -18.59 15.85
CA ILE A 18 5.96 -18.56 14.56
C ILE A 18 6.67 -19.90 14.33
N SER A 19 6.62 -20.44 13.10
CA SER A 19 7.34 -21.66 12.71
C SER A 19 8.86 -21.45 12.72
N LYS A 20 9.63 -22.46 13.12
CA LYS A 20 11.10 -22.40 13.19
C LYS A 20 11.75 -23.57 12.44
N PRO A 21 12.68 -23.31 11.50
CA PRO A 21 13.29 -22.01 11.17
C PRO A 21 12.53 -21.14 10.15
N GLN A 22 11.37 -21.56 9.63
CA GLN A 22 10.76 -20.96 8.43
C GLN A 22 10.27 -19.52 8.61
N GLY A 23 9.85 -19.10 9.81
CA GLY A 23 9.45 -17.71 10.08
C GLY A 23 8.01 -17.35 9.67
N HIS A 24 7.13 -18.32 9.44
CA HIS A 24 5.69 -18.08 9.20
C HIS A 24 4.95 -17.89 10.52
N ILE A 25 4.06 -16.92 10.62
CA ILE A 25 3.11 -16.81 11.72
C ILE A 25 2.08 -17.94 11.59
N ILE A 26 2.06 -18.87 12.54
CA ILE A 26 1.18 -20.05 12.50
C ILE A 26 0.02 -19.97 13.51
N ALA A 27 0.11 -19.11 14.53
CA ALA A 27 -1.04 -18.76 15.36
C ALA A 27 -0.91 -17.35 15.96
N ILE A 28 -2.06 -16.70 16.20
CA ILE A 28 -2.18 -15.41 16.87
C ILE A 28 -3.29 -15.53 17.92
N LYS A 29 -2.92 -15.80 19.18
CA LYS A 29 -3.86 -15.78 20.32
C LYS A 29 -4.00 -14.34 20.83
N TYR A 30 -5.22 -13.83 20.97
CA TYR A 30 -5.44 -12.44 21.38
C TYR A 30 -6.72 -12.28 22.20
N ASN A 31 -6.62 -11.63 23.37
CA ASN A 31 -7.77 -11.20 24.17
C ASN A 31 -8.84 -12.32 24.37
N GLY A 32 -8.36 -13.50 24.80
CA GLY A 32 -9.18 -14.71 24.99
C GLY A 32 -9.32 -15.60 23.74
N ILE A 33 -9.15 -15.09 22.52
CA ILE A 33 -9.22 -15.86 21.27
C ILE A 33 -8.03 -16.80 21.17
N ASP A 34 -8.25 -18.10 20.97
CA ASP A 34 -7.16 -19.09 20.90
C ASP A 34 -6.33 -19.01 19.61
N ASN A 35 -6.94 -18.71 18.47
CA ASN A 35 -6.20 -18.38 17.25
C ASN A 35 -7.03 -17.54 16.27
N LEU A 36 -6.62 -16.29 16.02
CA LEU A 36 -7.20 -15.41 14.99
C LEU A 36 -6.94 -15.88 13.54
N LEU A 37 -6.04 -16.85 13.35
CA LEU A 37 -5.71 -17.42 12.04
C LEU A 37 -6.43 -18.76 11.76
N ASP A 38 -7.19 -19.30 12.72
CA ASP A 38 -7.89 -20.57 12.54
C ASP A 38 -9.21 -20.37 11.78
N LEU A 39 -9.12 -20.35 10.45
CA LEU A 39 -10.29 -20.46 9.58
C LEU A 39 -10.60 -21.96 9.42
N SER A 40 -11.83 -22.36 9.74
CA SER A 40 -12.29 -23.74 9.95
C SER A 40 -12.22 -24.72 8.75
N ASN A 41 -11.47 -24.38 7.70
CA ASN A 41 -11.45 -25.05 6.40
C ASN A 41 -10.05 -25.57 6.01
N GLY A 42 -9.30 -26.17 6.94
CA GLY A 42 -8.40 -27.31 6.71
C GLY A 42 -7.31 -27.27 5.62
N ASN A 43 -6.89 -26.09 5.13
CA ASN A 43 -5.88 -25.96 4.05
C ASN A 43 -4.54 -25.42 4.59
N ASP A 44 -3.41 -25.78 3.96
CA ASP A 44 -2.04 -25.44 4.41
C ASP A 44 -1.62 -23.96 4.30
N ASN A 45 -2.57 -23.04 4.12
CA ASN A 45 -2.36 -21.61 3.86
C ASN A 45 -2.96 -20.68 4.95
N LEU A 46 -3.32 -21.21 6.13
CA LEU A 46 -3.91 -20.42 7.23
C LEU A 46 -2.92 -19.46 7.92
N GLY A 47 -1.61 -19.67 7.77
CA GLY A 47 -0.57 -18.85 8.41
C GLY A 47 -0.25 -17.55 7.66
N GLY A 48 0.27 -16.55 8.39
CA GLY A 48 0.90 -15.37 7.79
C GLY A 48 2.33 -15.68 7.33
N TYR A 49 2.64 -15.43 6.06
CA TYR A 49 3.95 -15.70 5.46
C TYR A 49 4.43 -14.53 4.60
N TRP A 50 5.68 -14.62 4.13
CA TRP A 50 6.26 -13.71 3.15
C TRP A 50 6.58 -14.50 1.89
N ASP A 51 6.18 -14.01 0.73
CA ASP A 51 6.42 -14.66 -0.57
C ASP A 51 6.93 -13.66 -1.62
N VAL A 52 7.40 -14.22 -2.73
CA VAL A 52 7.64 -13.50 -3.98
C VAL A 52 7.03 -14.27 -5.14
N VAL A 53 6.56 -13.55 -6.15
CA VAL A 53 6.15 -14.11 -7.44
C VAL A 53 7.18 -13.67 -8.48
N TRP A 54 7.98 -14.61 -8.99
CA TRP A 54 9.18 -14.31 -9.77
C TRP A 54 9.34 -15.22 -11.00
N ASN A 55 10.33 -14.93 -11.84
CA ASN A 55 10.65 -15.66 -13.06
C ASN A 55 12.17 -15.78 -13.25
N SER A 56 12.67 -16.95 -13.67
CA SER A 56 14.03 -17.08 -14.20
C SER A 56 14.17 -16.33 -15.54
N PRO A 57 15.33 -15.73 -15.85
CA PRO A 57 15.57 -15.08 -17.14
C PRO A 57 15.31 -16.04 -18.32
N GLY A 58 14.51 -15.62 -19.29
CA GLY A 58 14.13 -16.45 -20.46
C GLY A 58 13.10 -17.55 -20.17
N SER A 59 12.58 -17.67 -18.94
CA SER A 59 11.56 -18.65 -18.58
C SER A 59 10.26 -18.48 -19.39
N ARG A 60 9.67 -19.60 -19.82
CA ARG A 60 8.27 -19.65 -20.32
C ARG A 60 7.25 -19.83 -19.19
N ASN A 61 7.67 -20.30 -18.02
CA ASN A 61 6.83 -20.31 -16.83
C ASN A 61 6.73 -18.88 -16.30
N ILE A 62 5.50 -18.39 -16.10
CA ILE A 62 5.21 -17.02 -15.66
C ILE A 62 4.60 -17.06 -14.26
N GLY A 63 5.25 -16.39 -13.31
CA GLY A 63 4.76 -16.18 -11.94
C GLY A 63 4.98 -17.38 -11.02
N VAL A 64 6.23 -17.81 -10.87
CA VAL A 64 6.61 -18.81 -9.84
C VAL A 64 6.45 -18.17 -8.47
N LEU A 65 5.45 -18.60 -7.71
CA LEU A 65 5.26 -18.21 -6.31
C LEU A 65 6.22 -19.01 -5.42
N GLU A 66 6.92 -18.32 -4.53
CA GLU A 66 7.88 -18.91 -3.60
C GLU A 66 7.77 -18.24 -2.22
N ARG A 67 7.60 -19.02 -1.15
CA ARG A 67 7.70 -18.52 0.22
C ARG A 67 9.16 -18.31 0.62
N LEU A 68 9.44 -17.22 1.34
CA LEU A 68 10.77 -16.80 1.77
C LEU A 68 11.21 -17.51 3.06
N ASP A 69 11.10 -18.84 3.09
CA ASP A 69 11.29 -19.67 4.28
C ASP A 69 12.70 -19.54 4.87
N GLY A 70 12.78 -19.13 6.14
CA GLY A 70 14.03 -19.09 6.89
C GLY A 70 14.65 -20.48 7.10
N THR A 71 15.97 -20.54 7.05
CA THR A 71 16.80 -21.71 7.39
C THR A 71 17.58 -21.51 8.70
N GLU A 72 17.83 -20.25 9.11
CA GLU A 72 18.40 -19.89 10.41
C GLU A 72 17.40 -19.08 11.25
N PHE A 73 17.31 -19.36 12.56
CA PHE A 73 16.56 -18.56 13.53
C PHE A 73 17.50 -17.99 14.60
N LYS A 74 17.36 -16.70 14.92
CA LYS A 74 18.05 -16.02 16.01
C LYS A 74 17.12 -15.11 16.81
N ILE A 75 17.24 -15.14 18.14
CA ILE A 75 16.80 -14.04 19.00
C ILE A 75 17.87 -12.95 18.88
N ILE A 76 17.47 -11.73 18.53
CA ILE A 76 18.37 -10.58 18.35
C ILE A 76 18.32 -9.67 19.58
N VAL A 77 17.12 -9.47 20.15
CA VAL A 77 16.91 -8.75 21.40
C VAL A 77 15.88 -9.52 22.22
N GLN A 78 16.14 -9.66 23.52
CA GLN A 78 15.15 -10.12 24.49
C GLN A 78 15.31 -9.31 25.77
N THR A 79 14.30 -8.52 26.11
CA THR A 79 14.20 -7.70 27.32
C THR A 79 12.78 -7.78 27.86
N VAL A 80 12.55 -7.28 29.07
CA VAL A 80 11.20 -7.22 29.69
C VAL A 80 10.19 -6.39 28.88
N ASN A 81 10.64 -5.49 28.01
CA ASN A 81 9.79 -4.54 27.27
C ASN A 81 9.77 -4.79 25.74
N HIS A 82 10.66 -5.62 25.21
CA HIS A 82 10.87 -5.79 23.77
C HIS A 82 11.56 -7.12 23.45
N VAL A 83 11.02 -7.83 22.46
CA VAL A 83 11.67 -8.97 21.79
C VAL A 83 11.83 -8.66 20.30
N GLU A 84 13.01 -8.95 19.74
CA GLU A 84 13.29 -8.97 18.30
C GLU A 84 13.81 -10.36 17.92
N VAL A 85 13.14 -10.99 16.96
CA VAL A 85 13.57 -12.27 16.36
C VAL A 85 13.84 -12.12 14.87
N SER A 86 14.78 -12.90 14.37
CA SER A 86 15.25 -12.91 12.98
C SER A 86 15.18 -14.33 12.43
N PHE A 87 14.60 -14.45 11.24
CA PHE A 87 14.48 -15.66 10.45
C PHE A 87 15.17 -15.41 9.11
N LYS A 88 16.25 -16.12 8.84
CA LYS A 88 17.17 -15.82 7.72
C LYS A 88 17.25 -16.96 6.72
N ARG A 89 17.35 -16.60 5.45
CA ARG A 89 17.73 -17.51 4.37
C ARG A 89 18.92 -16.90 3.64
N TYR A 90 19.95 -17.70 3.39
CA TYR A 90 21.05 -17.32 2.50
C TYR A 90 20.80 -17.93 1.12
N TRP A 91 21.10 -17.17 0.06
CA TRP A 91 21.18 -17.73 -1.29
C TRP A 91 22.50 -18.49 -1.42
N THR A 92 22.41 -19.80 -1.67
CA THR A 92 23.57 -20.71 -1.75
C THR A 92 23.94 -21.10 -3.19
N GLY A 93 23.23 -20.58 -4.19
CA GLY A 93 23.37 -20.96 -5.60
C GLY A 93 22.01 -21.19 -6.26
N PHE A 94 22.00 -21.37 -7.59
CA PHE A 94 20.78 -21.68 -8.34
C PHE A 94 20.41 -23.17 -8.22
N HIS A 95 19.53 -23.48 -7.28
CA HIS A 95 18.94 -24.82 -7.11
C HIS A 95 17.48 -24.82 -7.60
N GLY A 96 17.28 -24.85 -8.91
CA GLY A 96 15.95 -24.89 -9.53
C GLY A 96 15.12 -23.64 -9.24
N ASN A 97 13.88 -23.84 -8.76
CA ASN A 97 12.89 -22.79 -8.54
C ASN A 97 13.11 -22.01 -7.22
N THR A 98 14.33 -21.54 -6.94
CA THR A 98 14.63 -20.66 -5.79
C THR A 98 15.17 -19.31 -6.27
N VAL A 99 14.53 -18.22 -5.84
CA VAL A 99 14.89 -16.85 -6.19
C VAL A 99 16.30 -16.52 -5.67
N PRO A 100 17.14 -15.82 -6.45
CA PRO A 100 18.52 -15.50 -6.05
C PRO A 100 18.59 -14.34 -5.03
N LEU A 101 17.96 -14.50 -3.87
CA LEU A 101 17.90 -13.53 -2.79
C LEU A 101 18.20 -14.17 -1.43
N SER A 102 19.09 -13.52 -0.68
CA SER A 102 19.23 -13.74 0.77
C SER A 102 18.27 -12.82 1.51
N THR A 103 17.61 -13.33 2.57
CA THR A 103 16.56 -12.62 3.32
C THR A 103 16.82 -12.65 4.83
N ASP A 104 16.34 -11.64 5.54
CA ASP A 104 16.35 -11.51 7.00
C ASP A 104 14.99 -10.95 7.43
N ILE A 105 14.03 -11.84 7.65
CA ILE A 105 12.67 -11.52 8.11
C ILE A 105 12.75 -11.29 9.61
N ARG A 106 12.36 -10.09 10.06
CA ARG A 106 12.37 -9.74 11.49
C ARG A 106 10.99 -9.40 12.02
N TYR A 107 10.69 -9.95 13.18
CA TYR A 107 9.50 -9.61 13.96
C TYR A 107 9.94 -8.92 15.25
N HIS A 108 9.35 -7.76 15.52
CA HIS A 108 9.52 -7.03 16.77
C HIS A 108 8.20 -7.06 17.54
N TYR A 109 8.25 -7.37 18.83
CA TYR A 109 7.07 -7.58 19.66
C TYR A 109 6.89 -6.47 20.70
N MET A 110 5.70 -5.87 20.75
CA MET A 110 5.35 -4.67 21.54
C MET A 110 3.81 -4.62 21.78
N VAL A 111 3.35 -3.95 22.84
CA VAL A 111 1.97 -4.13 23.39
C VAL A 111 1.15 -2.83 23.45
N ILE A 112 0.17 -2.60 22.56
CA ILE A 112 -0.83 -1.49 22.57
C ILE A 112 -2.14 -1.91 21.85
N SER A 113 -3.30 -1.29 22.14
CA SER A 113 -4.65 -1.43 21.52
C SER A 113 -5.44 -0.05 21.52
N ASP A 114 -6.70 0.17 21.05
CA ASP A 114 -7.91 -0.68 21.11
C ASP A 114 -9.26 -0.24 20.34
N LYS A 115 -10.08 -1.19 19.77
CA LYS A 115 -11.59 -1.31 19.56
C LYS A 115 -12.52 -0.60 18.42
N LYS A 116 -13.48 -1.02 17.45
CA LYS A 116 -14.12 -2.07 16.46
C LYS A 116 -14.87 -1.42 15.18
N GLN A 117 -15.35 -1.85 13.95
CA GLN A 117 -15.59 -3.06 13.04
C GLN A 117 -15.64 -2.74 11.45
N LYS A 118 -15.65 -3.71 10.47
CA LYS A 118 -16.39 -3.83 9.12
C LYS A 118 -15.99 -5.14 8.34
N GLU A 119 -16.90 -5.73 7.52
CA GLU A 119 -16.83 -7.05 6.82
C GLU A 119 -16.62 -7.04 5.27
N MET A 120 -16.43 -8.26 4.71
CA MET A 120 -16.16 -8.64 3.30
C MET A 120 -16.58 -10.11 2.96
N PRO A 121 -16.65 -10.56 1.68
CA PRO A 121 -17.00 -11.94 1.27
C PRO A 121 -15.95 -13.03 1.56
N ALA A 122 -16.37 -14.29 1.55
CA ALA A 122 -15.49 -15.45 1.79
C ALA A 122 -15.01 -16.12 0.49
N GLU A 123 -13.83 -16.75 0.54
CA GLU A 123 -13.19 -17.43 -0.60
C GLU A 123 -14.04 -18.58 -1.19
N ILE A 124 -14.91 -19.21 -0.40
CA ILE A 124 -15.82 -20.25 -0.90
C ILE A 124 -16.96 -19.68 -1.75
N ASP A 125 -17.36 -18.42 -1.54
CA ASP A 125 -18.41 -17.76 -2.34
C ASP A 125 -17.96 -17.46 -3.77
N ARG A 126 -16.65 -17.33 -4.00
CA ARG A 126 -16.06 -17.19 -5.35
C ARG A 126 -16.10 -18.47 -6.18
N ARG A 127 -16.24 -19.64 -5.57
CA ARG A 127 -16.05 -20.94 -6.24
C ARG A 127 -17.37 -21.46 -6.79
N ALA A 128 -17.33 -22.11 -7.96
CA ALA A 128 -18.51 -22.77 -8.50
C ALA A 128 -19.04 -23.85 -7.52
N PRO A 129 -20.37 -23.97 -7.30
CA PRO A 129 -21.45 -23.27 -7.99
C PRO A 129 -21.86 -21.91 -7.39
N ARG A 130 -21.21 -21.43 -6.32
CA ARG A 130 -21.57 -20.18 -5.62
C ARG A 130 -21.18 -18.92 -6.37
N GLY A 131 -20.01 -18.94 -7.01
CA GLY A 131 -19.46 -17.85 -7.79
C GLY A 131 -19.18 -18.25 -9.24
N LYS A 132 -19.27 -17.27 -10.14
CA LYS A 132 -18.97 -17.42 -11.58
C LYS A 132 -17.95 -16.38 -12.02
N ASN A 133 -16.78 -16.84 -12.48
CA ASN A 133 -15.78 -15.97 -13.10
C ASN A 133 -16.39 -15.18 -14.28
N LEU A 134 -15.99 -13.93 -14.39
CA LEU A 134 -16.25 -13.07 -15.53
C LEU A 134 -15.06 -13.12 -16.50
N ASP A 135 -14.95 -12.14 -17.41
CA ASP A 135 -13.96 -12.12 -18.50
C ASP A 135 -12.50 -12.07 -18.01
N TYR A 136 -12.27 -11.76 -16.73
CA TYR A 136 -10.99 -11.84 -16.04
C TYR A 136 -11.11 -12.75 -14.81
N LYS A 137 -10.13 -13.64 -14.59
CA LYS A 137 -10.09 -14.58 -13.44
C LYS A 137 -10.13 -13.88 -12.07
N GLU A 138 -9.72 -12.62 -12.01
CA GLU A 138 -9.78 -11.77 -10.83
C GLU A 138 -11.22 -11.42 -10.41
N ALA A 139 -12.15 -11.29 -11.37
CA ALA A 139 -13.51 -10.80 -11.16
C ALA A 139 -14.54 -11.94 -11.19
N VAL A 140 -15.41 -12.00 -10.17
CA VAL A 140 -16.37 -13.10 -9.96
C VAL A 140 -17.73 -12.55 -9.57
N LEU A 141 -18.77 -12.93 -10.31
CA LEU A 141 -20.16 -12.70 -9.93
C LEU A 141 -20.59 -13.70 -8.86
N ILE A 142 -21.09 -13.20 -7.74
CA ILE A 142 -21.54 -13.98 -6.58
C ILE A 142 -23.04 -14.28 -6.72
N ASP A 143 -23.41 -15.55 -6.90
CA ASP A 143 -24.80 -15.97 -7.21
C ASP A 143 -25.46 -16.78 -6.08
N ALA A 144 -24.72 -17.65 -5.39
CA ALA A 144 -25.22 -18.39 -4.23
C ALA A 144 -24.25 -18.28 -3.03
N PRO A 145 -24.06 -17.09 -2.45
CA PRO A 145 -23.19 -16.88 -1.29
C PRO A 145 -23.70 -17.59 -0.03
N ILE A 146 -22.84 -17.63 1.00
CA ILE A 146 -23.24 -17.90 2.38
C ILE A 146 -24.13 -16.76 2.90
N GLU A 147 -23.66 -15.52 2.80
CA GLU A 147 -24.41 -14.34 3.23
C GLU A 147 -25.32 -13.81 2.10
N ALA A 148 -26.64 -13.93 2.29
CA ALA A 148 -27.63 -13.66 1.24
C ALA A 148 -27.57 -12.23 0.66
N ASN A 149 -27.08 -11.25 1.43
CA ASN A 149 -26.89 -9.87 0.99
C ASN A 149 -25.78 -9.69 -0.07
N MET A 150 -24.92 -10.69 -0.28
CA MET A 150 -23.84 -10.67 -1.28
C MET A 150 -24.29 -11.12 -2.68
N LYS A 151 -25.52 -11.64 -2.83
CA LYS A 151 -26.01 -12.15 -4.13
C LYS A 151 -26.16 -11.02 -5.15
N GLY A 152 -25.70 -11.29 -6.38
CA GLY A 152 -25.70 -10.35 -7.49
C GLY A 152 -24.54 -9.35 -7.49
N GLN A 153 -23.66 -9.38 -6.49
CA GLN A 153 -22.48 -8.52 -6.43
C GLN A 153 -21.29 -9.14 -7.16
N VAL A 154 -20.35 -8.30 -7.61
CA VAL A 154 -19.08 -8.73 -8.23
C VAL A 154 -17.93 -8.51 -7.25
N ASP A 155 -17.21 -9.58 -6.89
CA ASP A 155 -15.96 -9.56 -6.12
C ASP A 155 -14.75 -9.51 -7.08
N ASP A 156 -13.80 -8.61 -6.84
CA ASP A 156 -12.55 -8.50 -7.58
C ASP A 156 -11.46 -7.95 -6.65
N LYS A 157 -10.29 -8.59 -6.61
CA LYS A 157 -9.16 -8.17 -5.77
C LYS A 157 -8.75 -6.71 -6.00
N TYR A 158 -8.91 -6.19 -7.21
CA TYR A 158 -8.54 -4.81 -7.55
C TYR A 158 -9.43 -3.75 -6.88
N GLN A 159 -10.57 -4.15 -6.31
CA GLN A 159 -11.40 -3.29 -5.46
C GLN A 159 -10.72 -2.94 -4.13
N TYR A 160 -9.74 -3.75 -3.70
CA TYR A 160 -9.04 -3.60 -2.43
C TYR A 160 -7.66 -2.99 -2.66
N THR A 161 -7.63 -1.86 -3.35
CA THR A 161 -6.41 -1.14 -3.73
C THR A 161 -6.44 0.29 -3.23
N LEU A 162 -5.26 0.83 -2.92
CA LEU A 162 -5.07 2.22 -2.51
C LEU A 162 -3.77 2.77 -3.06
N ASP A 163 -3.78 4.05 -3.39
CA ASP A 163 -2.58 4.86 -3.65
C ASP A 163 -1.59 4.72 -2.48
N HIS A 164 -0.29 4.63 -2.76
CA HIS A 164 0.74 4.49 -1.73
C HIS A 164 0.73 5.62 -0.70
N LYS A 165 0.31 6.84 -1.07
CA LYS A 165 0.13 7.97 -0.14
C LYS A 165 -0.88 7.69 0.98
N ASP A 166 -1.98 7.01 0.64
CA ASP A 166 -3.15 6.81 1.50
C ASP A 166 -3.17 5.42 2.16
N ASN A 167 -2.47 4.45 1.56
CA ASN A 167 -2.19 3.11 2.08
C ASN A 167 -1.30 3.18 3.33
N ARG A 168 -1.90 3.63 4.44
CA ARG A 168 -1.30 3.85 5.77
C ARG A 168 -1.86 2.92 6.84
N VAL A 169 -3.13 2.55 6.73
CA VAL A 169 -3.79 1.57 7.59
C VAL A 169 -4.96 0.91 6.86
N HIS A 170 -4.98 -0.41 6.85
CA HIS A 170 -6.04 -1.28 6.32
C HIS A 170 -6.08 -2.57 7.13
N GLY A 171 -7.13 -3.39 6.99
CA GLY A 171 -7.25 -4.57 7.84
C GLY A 171 -8.61 -5.25 7.84
N TRP A 172 -8.77 -6.15 8.81
CA TRP A 172 -9.91 -7.04 9.00
C TRP A 172 -10.54 -6.90 10.36
N ILE A 173 -11.82 -7.26 10.44
CA ILE A 173 -12.57 -7.25 11.68
C ILE A 173 -13.51 -8.46 11.70
N SER A 174 -13.42 -9.26 12.76
CA SER A 174 -14.45 -10.24 13.12
C SER A 174 -15.51 -9.59 14.00
N ASP A 175 -16.78 -9.93 13.79
CA ASP A 175 -17.83 -9.45 14.68
C ASP A 175 -18.01 -10.26 15.97
N ASN A 176 -17.64 -11.54 15.98
CA ASN A 176 -17.66 -12.38 17.18
C ASN A 176 -16.37 -13.23 17.33
N PRO A 177 -15.63 -13.13 18.44
CA PRO A 177 -15.71 -12.06 19.44
C PRO A 177 -15.20 -10.73 18.87
N SER A 178 -15.32 -9.70 19.68
CA SER A 178 -15.41 -8.32 19.19
C SER A 178 -14.04 -7.70 18.82
N THR A 179 -13.35 -8.16 17.77
CA THR A 179 -11.90 -7.89 17.51
C THR A 179 -11.56 -7.57 16.05
N GLY A 180 -10.50 -6.78 15.80
CA GLY A 180 -9.90 -6.64 14.47
C GLY A 180 -8.37 -6.62 14.44
N PHE A 181 -7.84 -6.62 13.22
CA PHE A 181 -6.47 -6.84 12.80
C PHE A 181 -6.11 -5.82 11.74
N TRP A 182 -5.02 -5.06 11.90
CA TRP A 182 -4.64 -4.00 10.96
C TRP A 182 -3.17 -4.07 10.57
N ILE A 183 -2.92 -3.83 9.29
CA ILE A 183 -1.61 -3.56 8.73
C ILE A 183 -1.43 -2.04 8.72
N ILE A 184 -0.54 -1.54 9.56
CA ILE A 184 -0.15 -0.13 9.64
C ILE A 184 1.20 0.06 8.94
N THR A 185 1.24 0.98 7.97
CA THR A 185 2.41 1.32 7.16
C THR A 185 2.85 2.76 7.46
N PRO A 186 3.73 2.98 8.46
CA PRO A 186 4.07 4.33 8.94
C PRO A 186 4.90 5.14 7.93
N SER A 187 5.58 4.48 7.00
CA SER A 187 6.28 5.10 5.87
C SER A 187 6.14 4.21 4.64
N TYR A 188 6.06 4.84 3.46
CA TYR A 188 6.08 4.16 2.16
C TYR A 188 7.47 4.22 1.50
N GLU A 189 8.53 4.57 2.25
CA GLU A 189 9.87 4.85 1.67
C GLU A 189 10.43 3.74 0.77
N PHE A 190 10.06 2.50 1.09
CA PHE A 190 10.54 1.28 0.44
C PHE A 190 9.70 0.86 -0.76
N LYS A 191 8.53 1.48 -1.00
CA LYS A 191 7.61 1.12 -2.10
C LYS A 191 8.12 1.67 -3.44
N THR A 192 7.37 1.43 -4.51
CA THR A 192 7.74 1.72 -5.92
C THR A 192 6.75 2.66 -6.59
N GLY A 193 7.18 3.41 -7.63
CA GLY A 193 6.30 4.23 -8.48
C GLY A 193 5.76 5.54 -7.86
N GLY A 194 6.15 5.87 -6.63
CA GLY A 194 5.79 7.12 -5.98
C GLY A 194 4.36 7.17 -5.42
N PRO A 195 3.90 8.35 -4.96
CA PRO A 195 2.75 8.47 -4.05
C PRO A 195 1.43 8.00 -4.67
N LEU A 196 1.26 8.13 -5.99
CA LEU A 196 0.04 7.75 -6.70
C LEU A 196 0.01 6.29 -7.16
N LYS A 197 1.09 5.51 -7.01
CA LYS A 197 1.03 4.10 -7.42
C LYS A 197 -0.02 3.38 -6.56
N GLN A 198 -0.87 2.61 -7.21
CA GLN A 198 -1.84 1.74 -6.56
C GLN A 198 -1.29 0.32 -6.39
N ASP A 199 -1.62 -0.32 -5.27
CA ASP A 199 -1.34 -1.73 -4.97
C ASP A 199 -2.41 -2.31 -4.05
N LEU A 200 -2.50 -3.64 -4.03
CA LEU A 200 -3.42 -4.40 -3.20
C LEU A 200 -3.15 -4.17 -1.70
N THR A 201 -4.22 -3.94 -0.94
CA THR A 201 -4.26 -3.93 0.53
C THR A 201 -4.81 -5.24 1.07
N SER A 202 -5.71 -5.88 0.34
CA SER A 202 -6.38 -7.13 0.75
C SER A 202 -6.62 -8.06 -0.45
N HIS A 203 -7.01 -9.29 -0.16
CA HIS A 203 -7.62 -10.24 -1.10
C HIS A 203 -8.94 -10.76 -0.49
N THR A 204 -9.70 -11.57 -1.23
CA THR A 204 -10.95 -12.21 -0.75
C THR A 204 -10.72 -13.05 0.52
N GLY A 205 -11.77 -13.18 1.35
CA GLY A 205 -11.65 -13.70 2.71
C GLY A 205 -10.88 -12.73 3.62
N PRO A 206 -10.52 -13.13 4.85
CA PRO A 206 -9.73 -12.30 5.76
C PRO A 206 -8.23 -12.25 5.39
N THR A 207 -7.91 -12.02 4.11
CA THR A 207 -6.54 -11.99 3.56
C THR A 207 -6.00 -10.56 3.50
N SER A 208 -5.17 -10.15 4.48
CA SER A 208 -4.56 -8.80 4.50
C SER A 208 -3.17 -8.84 3.87
N LEU A 209 -2.87 -7.90 2.97
CA LEU A 209 -1.63 -7.86 2.18
C LEU A 209 -0.77 -6.63 2.52
N ALA A 210 0.55 -6.81 2.54
CA ALA A 210 1.53 -5.73 2.66
C ALA A 210 2.41 -5.68 1.41
N VAL A 211 1.85 -5.27 0.26
CA VAL A 211 2.61 -5.20 -0.99
C VAL A 211 3.74 -4.16 -0.90
N PHE A 212 4.97 -4.63 -1.09
CA PHE A 212 6.19 -3.83 -1.05
C PHE A 212 6.69 -3.43 -2.45
N ILE A 213 6.62 -4.37 -3.39
CA ILE A 213 6.99 -4.22 -4.80
C ILE A 213 5.94 -5.01 -5.59
N GLY A 214 5.39 -4.44 -6.66
CA GLY A 214 4.40 -5.10 -7.50
C GLY A 214 4.07 -4.28 -8.74
N ASP A 215 3.66 -4.97 -9.80
CA ASP A 215 3.48 -4.35 -11.13
C ASP A 215 2.09 -3.76 -11.36
N HIS A 216 1.19 -3.86 -10.36
CA HIS A 216 -0.20 -3.41 -10.48
C HIS A 216 -0.27 -1.95 -10.99
N TYR A 217 -1.20 -1.70 -11.91
CA TYR A 217 -1.49 -0.40 -12.54
C TYR A 217 -0.40 0.23 -13.43
N ILE A 218 0.81 -0.35 -13.52
CA ILE A 218 1.90 0.17 -14.39
C ILE A 218 2.48 -0.92 -15.31
N GLY A 219 2.39 -2.19 -14.94
CA GLY A 219 2.82 -3.33 -15.74
C GLY A 219 4.33 -3.39 -15.95
N ASN A 220 4.74 -3.86 -17.14
CA ASN A 220 6.15 -4.14 -17.49
C ASN A 220 7.11 -2.97 -17.25
N ASP A 221 6.62 -1.73 -17.33
CA ASP A 221 7.41 -0.51 -17.16
C ASP A 221 8.00 -0.38 -15.75
N ILE A 222 7.32 -0.90 -14.72
CA ILE A 222 7.82 -0.93 -13.33
C ILE A 222 8.36 -2.31 -12.90
N HIS A 223 8.32 -3.33 -13.77
CA HIS A 223 8.72 -4.69 -13.42
C HIS A 223 10.12 -4.75 -12.81
N PHE A 224 10.23 -5.35 -11.63
CA PHE A 224 11.48 -5.43 -10.88
C PHE A 224 12.40 -6.50 -11.48
N ARG A 225 13.54 -6.07 -12.04
CA ARG A 225 14.53 -6.95 -12.70
C ARG A 225 15.91 -6.72 -12.09
N LEU A 226 16.52 -7.77 -11.54
CA LEU A 226 17.95 -7.80 -11.21
C LEU A 226 18.73 -8.35 -12.39
N GLN A 227 19.84 -7.69 -12.76
CA GLN A 227 20.75 -8.18 -13.78
C GLN A 227 21.78 -9.15 -13.19
N TYR A 228 22.42 -9.96 -14.04
CA TYR A 228 23.51 -10.83 -13.59
C TYR A 228 24.67 -9.97 -13.03
N GLY A 229 25.13 -10.29 -11.82
CA GLY A 229 26.14 -9.50 -11.11
C GLY A 229 25.63 -8.22 -10.44
N GLU A 230 24.34 -7.89 -10.55
CA GLU A 230 23.78 -6.70 -9.89
C GLU A 230 23.67 -6.90 -8.37
N TYR A 231 24.43 -6.12 -7.60
CA TYR A 231 24.23 -6.03 -6.16
C TYR A 231 23.02 -5.15 -5.83
N TRP A 232 22.00 -5.74 -5.20
CA TRP A 232 20.87 -5.01 -4.65
C TRP A 232 20.61 -5.39 -3.19
N LYS A 233 20.31 -4.38 -2.38
CA LYS A 233 19.95 -4.53 -0.97
C LYS A 233 18.99 -3.42 -0.56
N LYS A 234 17.87 -3.79 0.06
CA LYS A 234 16.85 -2.86 0.54
C LYS A 234 16.17 -3.42 1.80
N THR A 235 16.10 -2.62 2.85
CA THR A 235 15.16 -2.86 3.95
C THR A 235 13.77 -2.45 3.50
N LEU A 236 12.84 -3.40 3.53
CA LEU A 236 11.41 -3.21 3.26
C LEU A 236 10.65 -3.13 4.59
N GLY A 237 9.56 -2.37 4.65
CA GLY A 237 8.89 -2.03 5.91
C GLY A 237 9.52 -0.83 6.64
N PRO A 238 9.21 -0.62 7.93
CA PRO A 238 8.55 -1.57 8.81
C PRO A 238 7.05 -1.63 8.54
N VAL A 239 6.45 -2.78 8.82
CA VAL A 239 5.01 -2.96 8.89
C VAL A 239 4.66 -3.25 10.35
N PHE A 240 3.62 -2.61 10.86
CA PHE A 240 3.13 -2.83 12.22
C PHE A 240 1.78 -3.54 12.15
N ILE A 241 1.71 -4.76 12.70
CA ILE A 241 0.45 -5.48 12.88
C ILE A 241 -0.16 -5.03 14.21
N TYR A 242 -1.42 -4.61 14.16
CA TYR A 242 -2.14 -4.03 15.30
C TYR A 242 -3.45 -4.79 15.56
N LEU A 243 -3.75 -5.07 16.83
CA LEU A 243 -4.87 -5.91 17.28
C LEU A 243 -5.64 -5.23 18.41
N ASN A 244 -6.98 -5.24 18.33
CA ASN A 244 -7.81 -4.31 19.09
C ASN A 244 -9.36 -4.65 19.08
N SER A 245 -10.17 -4.34 20.13
CA SER A 245 -11.53 -4.93 20.38
C SER A 245 -12.67 -4.09 21.11
N ASN A 246 -13.83 -3.73 20.48
CA ASN A 246 -14.97 -2.90 21.06
C ASN A 246 -16.38 -3.50 21.02
N SER A 247 -17.30 -2.78 21.64
CA SER A 247 -18.71 -2.60 21.21
C SER A 247 -18.94 -2.55 19.67
N ASN A 248 -18.71 -1.42 18.99
CA ASN A 248 -19.39 -1.09 17.71
C ASN A 248 -18.48 -0.80 16.51
N ARG A 249 -19.10 -0.71 15.31
CA ARG A 249 -18.53 -0.64 13.94
C ARG A 249 -17.61 0.54 13.61
N ASN A 250 -17.58 1.64 14.36
CA ASN A 250 -16.81 2.82 13.94
C ASN A 250 -15.49 3.07 14.70
N LEU A 251 -15.35 2.51 15.89
CA LEU A 251 -14.29 2.90 16.83
C LEU A 251 -12.89 2.32 16.51
N LEU A 252 -12.75 1.15 15.85
CA LEU A 252 -11.45 0.50 15.49
C LEU A 252 -10.91 1.27 14.31
N TRP A 253 -11.81 1.68 13.42
CA TRP A 253 -11.38 2.51 12.33
C TRP A 253 -10.85 3.83 12.88
N GLN A 254 -11.50 4.42 13.89
CA GLN A 254 -10.98 5.59 14.60
C GLN A 254 -9.67 5.30 15.37
N ASP A 255 -9.57 4.21 16.12
CA ASP A 255 -8.42 3.82 16.94
C ASP A 255 -7.22 3.33 16.11
N ALA A 256 -7.41 2.46 15.12
CA ALA A 256 -6.36 2.08 14.17
C ALA A 256 -5.89 3.28 13.33
N LYS A 257 -6.77 4.25 13.02
CA LYS A 257 -6.33 5.56 12.49
C LYS A 257 -5.57 6.38 13.53
N ALA A 258 -5.92 6.33 14.81
CA ALA A 258 -5.20 7.00 15.89
C ALA A 258 -3.82 6.38 16.13
N GLN A 259 -3.72 5.05 16.19
CA GLN A 259 -2.46 4.31 16.28
C GLN A 259 -1.61 4.51 15.03
N MET A 260 -2.20 4.46 13.83
CA MET A 260 -1.48 4.79 12.59
C MET A 260 -0.86 6.19 12.67
N ARG A 261 -1.58 7.20 13.18
CA ARG A 261 -1.02 8.53 13.43
C ARG A 261 0.13 8.50 14.44
N LYS A 262 0.01 7.75 15.55
CA LYS A 262 1.11 7.54 16.52
C LYS A 262 2.34 6.93 15.83
N GLU A 263 2.18 5.86 15.05
CA GLU A 263 3.30 5.17 14.40
C GLU A 263 3.92 5.98 13.25
N VAL A 264 3.12 6.72 12.47
CA VAL A 264 3.63 7.68 11.47
C VAL A 264 4.45 8.79 12.12
N LEU A 265 4.05 9.29 13.30
CA LEU A 265 4.80 10.29 14.06
C LEU A 265 6.03 9.72 14.78
N ARG A 266 6.01 8.44 15.15
CA ARG A 266 7.10 7.73 15.87
C ARG A 266 8.16 7.15 14.94
N TRP A 267 7.86 6.97 13.65
CA TRP A 267 8.81 6.51 12.64
C TRP A 267 9.82 7.61 12.25
N PRO A 268 11.12 7.29 12.04
CA PRO A 268 11.76 5.98 12.16
C PRO A 268 11.97 5.56 13.61
N TYR A 269 11.71 4.28 13.89
CA TYR A 269 11.78 3.72 15.22
C TYR A 269 13.23 3.66 15.75
N SER A 270 13.42 3.88 17.04
CA SER A 270 14.72 3.74 17.72
C SER A 270 15.06 2.31 18.11
N PHE A 271 14.04 1.46 18.32
CA PHE A 271 14.17 0.11 18.89
C PHE A 271 14.77 -0.99 17.97
N PRO A 272 14.64 -0.96 16.62
CA PRO A 272 15.19 -2.04 15.80
C PRO A 272 16.71 -2.17 15.95
N ALA A 273 17.20 -3.40 16.15
CA ALA A 273 18.63 -3.70 16.28
C ALA A 273 19.31 -4.00 14.93
N SER A 274 18.57 -4.13 13.84
CA SER A 274 19.16 -4.29 12.50
C SER A 274 19.96 -3.06 12.10
N LYS A 275 21.26 -3.22 11.84
CA LYS A 275 22.14 -2.16 11.30
C LYS A 275 21.69 -1.63 9.93
N ASP A 276 20.88 -2.40 9.22
CA ASP A 276 20.35 -2.05 7.90
C ASP A 276 19.06 -1.21 8.03
N TYR A 277 18.40 -1.23 9.20
CA TYR A 277 17.36 -0.26 9.56
C TYR A 277 18.02 1.01 10.08
N LEU A 278 18.09 2.04 9.23
CA LEU A 278 18.63 3.33 9.65
C LEU A 278 17.67 4.07 10.58
N LYS A 279 18.18 4.49 11.74
CA LYS A 279 17.46 5.25 12.76
C LYS A 279 17.40 6.74 12.40
N SER A 280 16.56 7.50 13.09
CA SER A 280 16.31 8.93 12.81
C SER A 280 17.59 9.78 12.72
N TYR A 281 18.56 9.57 13.62
CA TYR A 281 19.84 10.31 13.61
C TYR A 281 20.80 9.89 12.48
N GLN A 282 20.57 8.74 11.83
CA GLN A 282 21.36 8.25 10.69
C GLN A 282 20.81 8.74 9.34
N ARG A 283 19.73 9.54 9.36
CA ARG A 283 19.01 10.04 8.20
C ARG A 283 19.14 11.55 8.10
N GLY A 284 18.97 12.09 6.89
CA GLY A 284 18.98 13.53 6.62
C GLY A 284 17.57 14.10 6.40
N SER A 285 17.52 15.34 5.95
CA SER A 285 16.30 16.06 5.61
C SER A 285 16.55 17.14 4.56
N VAL A 286 15.53 17.40 3.74
CA VAL A 286 15.56 18.42 2.68
C VAL A 286 14.39 19.38 2.86
N THR A 287 14.67 20.68 2.74
CA THR A 287 13.70 21.77 2.82
C THR A 287 13.85 22.69 1.62
N GLY A 288 12.80 23.45 1.33
CA GLY A 288 12.81 24.49 0.32
C GLY A 288 11.41 25.01 0.06
N ARG A 289 11.28 25.86 -0.96
CA ARG A 289 10.01 26.41 -1.44
C ARG A 289 9.90 26.22 -2.94
N LEU A 290 8.88 25.50 -3.40
CA LEU A 290 8.59 25.32 -4.83
C LEU A 290 7.48 26.29 -5.26
N LEU A 291 7.84 27.29 -6.05
CA LEU A 291 6.91 28.17 -6.75
C LEU A 291 6.52 27.54 -8.09
N ILE A 292 5.31 27.85 -8.56
CA ILE A 292 4.83 27.43 -9.88
C ILE A 292 4.58 28.69 -10.70
N GLN A 293 5.25 28.79 -11.85
CA GLN A 293 5.20 29.95 -12.75
C GLN A 293 4.70 29.51 -14.12
N ASP A 294 3.38 29.31 -14.22
CA ASP A 294 2.70 29.24 -15.51
C ASP A 294 2.66 30.65 -16.13
N ARG A 295 3.24 30.80 -17.33
CA ARG A 295 3.33 32.09 -18.03
C ARG A 295 2.04 32.49 -18.75
N TYR A 296 1.09 31.57 -18.84
CA TYR A 296 -0.11 31.68 -19.66
C TYR A 296 -1.41 31.55 -18.86
N SER A 297 -1.33 31.28 -17.56
CA SER A 297 -2.47 31.39 -16.64
C SER A 297 -2.80 32.87 -16.37
N SER A 298 -4.03 33.26 -16.66
CA SER A 298 -4.57 34.57 -16.25
C SER A 298 -4.87 34.65 -14.75
N MET A 299 -4.96 33.50 -14.06
CA MET A 299 -5.22 33.44 -12.62
C MET A 299 -3.92 33.53 -11.80
N ARG A 300 -3.49 34.77 -11.55
CA ARG A 300 -2.57 35.22 -10.49
C ARG A 300 -1.14 34.62 -10.51
N HIS A 301 -0.16 35.51 -10.49
CA HIS A 301 1.20 35.17 -10.05
C HIS A 301 1.16 34.50 -8.66
N ASN A 302 1.85 33.37 -8.52
CA ASN A 302 2.02 32.62 -7.26
C ASN A 302 0.76 31.96 -6.65
N LEU A 303 -0.05 31.25 -7.45
CA LEU A 303 -0.97 30.23 -6.91
C LEU A 303 -0.29 28.85 -6.83
N VAL A 304 -0.46 28.18 -5.69
CA VAL A 304 0.24 26.94 -5.35
C VAL A 304 -0.76 25.78 -5.25
N GLY A 305 -0.68 24.83 -6.18
CA GLY A 305 -1.54 23.62 -6.19
C GLY A 305 -1.28 22.60 -5.07
N PHE A 306 -0.63 23.03 -3.97
CA PHE A 306 -0.04 22.19 -2.93
C PHE A 306 0.78 21.02 -3.55
N PRO A 307 1.89 21.31 -4.26
CA PRO A 307 2.62 20.31 -5.03
C PRO A 307 3.07 19.12 -4.19
N TYR A 308 3.05 17.94 -4.80
CA TYR A 308 3.76 16.79 -4.29
C TYR A 308 5.23 16.97 -4.64
N VAL A 309 6.09 16.96 -3.63
CA VAL A 309 7.54 17.16 -3.76
C VAL A 309 8.23 15.95 -3.16
N GLY A 310 9.22 15.40 -3.86
CA GLY A 310 9.87 14.17 -3.43
C GLY A 310 11.30 13.98 -3.92
N LEU A 311 11.97 13.00 -3.32
CA LEU A 311 13.30 12.53 -3.64
C LEU A 311 13.21 11.09 -4.14
N ALA A 312 13.81 10.82 -5.30
CA ALA A 312 14.00 9.48 -5.84
C ALA A 312 15.41 9.41 -6.47
N LEU A 313 15.81 8.24 -6.98
CA LEU A 313 17.12 8.09 -7.62
C LEU A 313 17.29 9.08 -8.81
N PRO A 314 18.53 9.53 -9.09
CA PRO A 314 18.85 10.31 -10.29
C PRO A 314 18.38 9.62 -11.57
N GLY A 315 17.82 10.38 -12.51
CA GLY A 315 17.24 9.84 -13.73
C GLY A 315 16.69 10.94 -14.64
N GLN A 316 15.88 10.55 -15.61
CA GLN A 316 15.17 11.47 -16.51
C GLN A 316 13.95 12.09 -15.83
N LEU A 317 13.40 13.16 -16.42
CA LEU A 317 12.16 13.78 -15.95
C LEU A 317 11.03 12.74 -15.86
N GLY A 318 10.30 12.73 -14.74
CA GLY A 318 9.22 11.77 -14.47
C GLY A 318 9.65 10.33 -14.15
N SER A 319 10.96 9.99 -14.16
CA SER A 319 11.44 8.62 -13.93
C SER A 319 11.00 8.00 -12.60
N TRP A 320 10.76 8.85 -11.58
CA TRP A 320 10.25 8.47 -10.26
C TRP A 320 8.96 7.64 -10.31
N GLN A 321 8.13 7.83 -11.34
CA GLN A 321 6.88 7.08 -11.56
C GLN A 321 7.13 5.60 -11.93
N LYS A 322 8.35 5.26 -12.36
CA LYS A 322 8.79 3.90 -12.74
C LYS A 322 9.97 3.40 -11.87
N GLU A 323 10.35 4.17 -10.86
CA GLU A 323 11.43 3.81 -9.92
C GLU A 323 10.97 2.72 -8.95
N ARG A 324 11.81 1.69 -8.81
CA ARG A 324 11.47 0.35 -8.28
C ARG A 324 12.57 -0.31 -7.44
N LYS A 325 13.82 0.15 -7.55
CA LYS A 325 14.99 -0.42 -6.86
C LYS A 325 15.40 0.42 -5.65
N GLY A 326 15.43 1.75 -5.81
CA GLY A 326 15.80 2.70 -4.77
C GLY A 326 14.69 3.04 -3.79
N TYR A 327 15.02 3.86 -2.79
CA TYR A 327 14.05 4.47 -1.89
C TYR A 327 13.43 5.72 -2.50
N GLN A 328 12.19 6.03 -2.13
CA GLN A 328 11.52 7.28 -2.50
C GLN A 328 10.97 8.00 -1.26
N PHE A 329 11.05 9.33 -1.22
CA PHE A 329 10.58 10.14 -0.11
C PHE A 329 9.66 11.23 -0.64
N TRP A 330 8.44 11.34 -0.13
CA TRP A 330 7.44 12.29 -0.66
C TRP A 330 6.79 13.09 0.46
N THR A 331 6.46 14.33 0.15
CA THR A 331 5.70 15.25 1.00
C THR A 331 4.76 16.09 0.13
N ARG A 332 3.79 16.76 0.74
CA ARG A 332 2.97 17.78 0.07
C ARG A 332 3.37 19.15 0.60
N ALA A 333 3.67 20.09 -0.29
CA ALA A 333 4.01 21.44 0.09
C ALA A 333 2.79 22.20 0.65
N ASP A 334 3.04 23.23 1.44
CA ASP A 334 1.99 24.12 1.97
C ASP A 334 1.41 25.06 0.89
N ALA A 335 0.45 25.90 1.27
CA ALA A 335 -0.19 26.89 0.39
C ALA A 335 0.77 27.99 -0.13
N ASN A 336 1.98 28.09 0.42
CA ASN A 336 3.03 29.01 -0.03
C ASN A 336 4.09 28.30 -0.91
N GLY A 337 4.05 26.97 -1.01
CA GLY A 337 5.01 26.14 -1.72
C GLY A 337 6.15 25.60 -0.84
N ASN A 338 6.14 25.88 0.47
CA ASN A 338 7.17 25.39 1.39
C ASN A 338 7.02 23.89 1.59
N PHE A 339 8.12 23.15 1.53
CA PHE A 339 8.14 21.70 1.74
C PHE A 339 9.23 21.28 2.73
N VAL A 340 8.96 20.18 3.44
CA VAL A 340 9.92 19.51 4.32
C VAL A 340 9.84 18.01 4.07
N ILE A 341 10.92 17.42 3.57
CA ILE A 341 11.11 15.98 3.42
C ILE A 341 12.03 15.53 4.56
N ARG A 342 11.48 14.78 5.51
CA ARG A 342 12.19 14.32 6.72
C ARG A 342 12.67 12.89 6.56
N ASN A 343 13.62 12.50 7.40
CA ASN A 343 14.02 11.10 7.61
C ASN A 343 14.55 10.41 6.34
N VAL A 344 15.22 11.16 5.47
CA VAL A 344 15.76 10.68 4.19
C VAL A 344 16.98 9.77 4.43
N ILE A 345 17.02 8.61 3.80
CA ILE A 345 18.16 7.69 3.88
C ILE A 345 19.40 8.33 3.20
N PRO A 346 20.62 8.14 3.73
CA PRO A 346 21.85 8.56 3.04
C PRO A 346 21.99 7.96 1.63
N GLY A 347 22.36 8.79 0.67
CA GLY A 347 22.39 8.43 -0.74
C GLY A 347 22.36 9.65 -1.66
N TYR A 348 22.26 9.40 -2.96
CA TYR A 348 22.17 10.44 -3.99
C TYR A 348 20.76 10.43 -4.59
N TYR A 349 20.17 11.61 -4.72
CA TYR A 349 18.79 11.79 -5.16
C TYR A 349 18.66 12.98 -6.09
N ASN A 350 17.70 12.96 -7.03
CA ASN A 350 17.18 14.20 -7.60
C ASN A 350 15.83 14.52 -6.94
N LEU A 351 15.54 15.82 -6.80
CA LEU A 351 14.23 16.26 -6.32
C LEU A 351 13.28 16.37 -7.50
N TYR A 352 12.15 15.70 -7.39
CA TYR A 352 11.06 15.72 -8.36
C TYR A 352 9.83 16.38 -7.74
N ALA A 353 8.96 16.96 -8.56
CA ALA A 353 7.67 17.43 -8.10
C ALA A 353 6.61 17.42 -9.20
N TRP A 354 5.35 17.50 -8.81
CA TRP A 354 4.22 17.80 -9.69
C TRP A 354 3.10 18.46 -8.88
N ALA A 355 2.14 19.11 -9.55
CA ALA A 355 1.08 19.86 -8.87
C ALA A 355 -0.28 19.63 -9.54
N PRO A 356 -1.33 19.29 -8.77
CA PRO A 356 -2.70 19.35 -9.25
C PRO A 356 -3.05 20.70 -9.90
N GLY A 357 -3.68 20.64 -11.07
CA GLY A 357 -4.03 21.83 -11.88
C GLY A 357 -2.90 22.32 -12.80
N PHE A 358 -1.74 21.65 -12.83
CA PHE A 358 -0.62 22.01 -13.70
C PHE A 358 -0.09 20.79 -14.46
N VAL A 359 0.06 20.95 -15.78
CA VAL A 359 0.58 19.90 -16.67
C VAL A 359 2.05 19.60 -16.35
N GLY A 360 2.42 18.31 -16.44
CA GLY A 360 3.82 17.86 -16.47
C GLY A 360 4.42 17.43 -15.12
N ASP A 361 5.75 17.39 -15.12
CA ASP A 361 6.62 17.06 -14.00
C ASP A 361 7.71 18.13 -13.87
N PHE A 362 8.21 18.31 -12.65
CA PHE A 362 9.41 19.09 -12.32
C PHE A 362 10.54 18.13 -11.91
N MET A 363 11.77 18.50 -12.26
CA MET A 363 12.98 17.90 -11.71
C MET A 363 14.01 19.00 -11.44
N HIS A 364 14.57 19.01 -10.22
CA HIS A 364 15.74 19.82 -9.91
C HIS A 364 16.99 19.13 -10.48
N HIS A 365 17.74 19.82 -11.33
CA HIS A 365 18.87 19.23 -12.05
C HIS A 365 20.08 18.86 -11.17
N VAL A 366 20.27 19.54 -10.03
CA VAL A 366 21.36 19.23 -9.12
C VAL A 366 21.02 17.98 -8.30
N THR A 367 21.90 16.98 -8.34
CA THR A 367 21.80 15.79 -7.49
C THR A 367 22.14 16.15 -6.04
N ILE A 368 21.22 15.84 -5.14
CA ILE A 368 21.29 16.08 -3.70
C ILE A 368 21.97 14.87 -3.05
N SER A 369 23.10 15.11 -2.37
CA SER A 369 23.78 14.10 -1.56
C SER A 369 23.29 14.20 -0.10
N ILE A 370 22.74 13.10 0.41
CA ILE A 370 22.26 12.96 1.80
C ILE A 370 23.28 12.13 2.57
N THR A 371 23.67 12.60 3.75
CA THR A 371 24.45 11.83 4.73
C THR A 371 23.76 11.90 6.10
N ALA A 372 24.29 11.18 7.10
CA ALA A 372 23.66 11.10 8.41
C ALA A 372 23.50 12.48 9.07
N GLY A 373 22.28 12.82 9.48
CA GLY A 373 21.96 14.06 10.18
C GLY A 373 21.88 15.33 9.33
N THR A 374 22.07 15.27 8.00
CA THR A 374 22.09 16.48 7.17
C THR A 374 20.75 17.23 7.15
N ARG A 375 20.84 18.55 6.99
CA ARG A 375 19.69 19.45 6.81
C ARG A 375 19.99 20.35 5.63
N ILE A 376 19.48 19.99 4.45
CA ILE A 376 19.72 20.73 3.21
C ILE A 376 18.55 21.67 2.98
N ASN A 377 18.83 22.95 2.75
CA ASN A 377 17.86 23.92 2.29
C ASN A 377 18.17 24.29 0.84
N LEU A 378 17.24 24.02 -0.06
CA LEU A 378 17.36 24.29 -1.50
C LEU A 378 16.90 25.71 -1.86
N GLY A 379 16.47 26.52 -0.87
CA GLY A 379 15.99 27.88 -1.08
C GLY A 379 14.67 27.89 -1.85
N VAL A 380 14.57 28.76 -2.85
CA VAL A 380 13.40 28.87 -3.73
C VAL A 380 13.70 28.19 -5.07
N LEU A 381 12.82 27.28 -5.47
CA LEU A 381 12.82 26.59 -6.76
C LEU A 381 11.59 27.02 -7.57
N THR A 382 11.70 27.10 -8.89
CA THR A 382 10.59 27.47 -9.77
C THR A 382 10.27 26.36 -10.76
N PHE A 383 9.09 25.77 -10.65
CA PHE A 383 8.51 24.91 -11.68
C PHE A 383 7.84 25.78 -12.75
N HIS A 384 8.23 25.58 -14.00
CA HIS A 384 7.56 26.14 -15.17
C HIS A 384 6.79 25.00 -15.87
N PRO A 385 5.45 24.99 -15.81
CA PRO A 385 4.64 24.03 -16.57
C PRO A 385 4.92 24.14 -18.07
N PRO A 386 4.93 23.03 -18.84
CA PRO A 386 5.34 23.00 -20.24
C PRO A 386 4.23 23.48 -21.20
N ARG A 387 3.48 24.53 -20.83
CA ARG A 387 2.54 25.20 -21.74
C ARG A 387 3.31 26.08 -22.73
N VAL A 388 2.90 26.06 -23.99
CA VAL A 388 3.53 26.84 -25.09
C VAL A 388 2.71 28.07 -25.51
N GLY A 389 1.55 28.28 -24.90
CA GLY A 389 0.63 29.38 -25.18
C GLY A 389 -0.59 29.38 -24.24
N PRO A 390 -1.48 30.37 -24.34
CA PRO A 390 -2.75 30.41 -23.61
C PRO A 390 -3.64 29.20 -23.91
N THR A 391 -4.27 28.66 -22.87
CA THR A 391 -5.29 27.61 -22.99
C THR A 391 -6.56 28.19 -23.63
N LEU A 392 -6.87 27.78 -24.86
CA LEU A 392 -8.14 28.14 -25.53
C LEU A 392 -9.33 27.34 -24.97
N TRP A 393 -9.10 26.06 -24.69
CA TRP A 393 -10.00 25.15 -23.98
C TRP A 393 -9.17 24.02 -23.36
N GLU A 394 -9.70 23.37 -22.32
CA GLU A 394 -9.09 22.21 -21.66
C GLU A 394 -10.22 21.21 -21.37
N ILE A 395 -9.99 19.91 -21.54
CA ILE A 395 -10.93 18.87 -21.15
C ILE A 395 -10.39 18.20 -19.89
N GLY A 396 -11.04 18.52 -18.77
CA GLY A 396 -10.63 18.11 -17.43
C GLY A 396 -9.51 18.94 -16.82
N VAL A 397 -9.15 18.62 -15.59
CA VAL A 397 -8.09 19.25 -14.79
C VAL A 397 -6.86 18.33 -14.77
N PRO A 398 -5.64 18.83 -15.01
CA PRO A 398 -4.42 18.03 -14.86
C PRO A 398 -4.07 17.81 -13.38
N ASP A 399 -4.86 17.00 -12.67
CA ASP A 399 -4.64 16.58 -11.27
C ASP A 399 -4.18 15.12 -11.11
N ARG A 400 -4.10 14.38 -12.24
CA ARG A 400 -3.82 12.94 -12.35
C ARG A 400 -4.95 12.03 -11.85
N SER A 401 -6.18 12.55 -11.79
CA SER A 401 -7.42 11.82 -11.51
C SER A 401 -8.28 11.68 -12.78
N ALA A 402 -9.28 10.81 -12.71
CA ALA A 402 -10.38 10.74 -13.69
C ALA A 402 -11.75 11.09 -13.04
N ALA A 403 -11.76 11.58 -11.79
CA ALA A 403 -12.95 11.66 -10.94
C ALA A 403 -14.02 12.67 -11.41
N GLU A 404 -13.66 13.65 -12.25
CA GLU A 404 -14.59 14.61 -12.84
C GLU A 404 -15.37 14.06 -14.05
N PHE A 405 -14.82 13.03 -14.72
CA PHE A 405 -15.38 12.50 -15.96
C PHE A 405 -16.65 11.71 -15.70
N PHE A 406 -17.60 11.78 -16.64
CA PHE A 406 -18.82 10.98 -16.57
C PHE A 406 -18.52 9.50 -16.82
N ILE A 407 -18.59 8.70 -15.76
CA ILE A 407 -18.60 7.24 -15.84
C ILE A 407 -20.06 6.79 -16.00
N PRO A 408 -20.42 6.06 -17.07
CA PRO A 408 -21.78 5.57 -17.27
C PRO A 408 -22.16 4.52 -16.22
N TYR A 409 -23.46 4.33 -16.00
CA TYR A 409 -23.95 3.30 -15.08
C TYR A 409 -23.50 1.91 -15.54
N PRO A 410 -22.97 1.06 -14.63
CA PRO A 410 -22.64 -0.31 -14.95
C PRO A 410 -23.90 -1.09 -15.33
N ASN A 411 -23.75 -2.17 -16.10
CA ASN A 411 -24.84 -3.10 -16.36
C ASN A 411 -25.41 -3.60 -15.00
N PRO A 412 -26.73 -3.53 -14.76
CA PRO A 412 -27.35 -3.95 -13.49
C PRO A 412 -26.98 -5.37 -13.02
N LYS A 413 -26.60 -6.26 -13.94
CA LYS A 413 -26.15 -7.63 -13.66
C LYS A 413 -24.75 -7.70 -13.03
N TYR A 414 -23.94 -6.66 -13.16
CA TYR A 414 -22.53 -6.62 -12.76
C TYR A 414 -22.22 -5.42 -11.85
N MET A 415 -23.20 -4.95 -11.07
CA MET A 415 -23.00 -3.79 -10.19
C MET A 415 -22.06 -4.11 -9.04
N ASN A 416 -21.17 -3.16 -8.75
CA ASN A 416 -20.35 -3.17 -7.54
C ASN A 416 -20.93 -2.19 -6.52
N SER A 417 -21.35 -2.71 -5.37
CA SER A 417 -21.95 -1.93 -4.27
C SER A 417 -21.00 -0.89 -3.66
N LEU A 418 -19.67 -1.11 -3.72
CA LEU A 418 -18.66 -0.21 -3.16
C LEU A 418 -18.58 1.14 -3.90
N TYR A 419 -18.95 1.16 -5.18
CA TYR A 419 -18.89 2.35 -6.04
C TYR A 419 -20.28 2.93 -6.36
N MET A 420 -21.35 2.35 -5.81
CA MET A 420 -22.71 2.85 -5.94
C MET A 420 -22.96 4.06 -5.02
N ASN A 421 -22.61 5.25 -5.50
CA ASN A 421 -22.99 6.48 -4.81
C ASN A 421 -24.50 6.77 -5.05
N PHE A 422 -25.34 6.44 -4.07
CA PHE A 422 -26.81 6.51 -4.16
C PHE A 422 -27.36 7.88 -4.60
N GLU A 423 -26.69 8.98 -4.25
CA GLU A 423 -27.09 10.33 -4.67
C GLU A 423 -27.08 10.48 -6.21
N LYS A 424 -26.07 9.92 -6.89
CA LYS A 424 -26.01 9.89 -8.36
C LYS A 424 -27.12 9.02 -8.95
N LEU A 425 -27.49 7.92 -8.28
CA LEU A 425 -28.57 7.02 -8.71
C LEU A 425 -29.94 7.74 -8.68
N VAL A 426 -30.25 8.46 -7.60
CA VAL A 426 -31.51 9.22 -7.48
C VAL A 426 -31.54 10.39 -8.48
N ALA A 427 -30.44 11.12 -8.63
CA ALA A 427 -30.34 12.22 -9.59
C ALA A 427 -30.54 11.76 -11.04
N SER A 428 -30.00 10.60 -11.43
CA SER A 428 -30.20 10.07 -12.79
C SER A 428 -31.59 9.50 -13.01
N TYR A 429 -32.20 8.82 -12.02
CA TYR A 429 -33.61 8.41 -12.13
C TYR A 429 -34.54 9.62 -12.30
N LEU A 430 -34.35 10.69 -11.52
CA LEU A 430 -35.12 11.93 -11.67
C LEU A 430 -34.90 12.61 -13.02
N ASN A 431 -33.68 12.60 -13.56
CA ASN A 431 -33.39 13.18 -14.87
C ASN A 431 -33.88 12.30 -16.04
N LEU A 432 -33.84 10.98 -15.91
CA LEU A 432 -34.41 10.05 -16.89
C LEU A 432 -35.94 10.19 -16.93
N ILE A 433 -36.60 10.24 -15.76
CA ILE A 433 -38.02 10.57 -15.60
C ILE A 433 -38.33 11.91 -16.28
N LYS A 434 -37.55 12.97 -16.02
CA LYS A 434 -37.72 14.27 -16.71
C LYS A 434 -37.57 14.17 -18.23
N SER A 435 -36.64 13.37 -18.75
CA SER A 435 -36.52 13.17 -20.21
C SER A 435 -37.69 12.38 -20.81
N LEU A 436 -38.24 11.39 -20.09
CA LEU A 436 -39.35 10.57 -20.55
C LEU A 436 -40.68 11.34 -20.52
N PHE A 437 -40.93 12.15 -19.50
CA PHE A 437 -42.13 12.99 -19.42
C PHE A 437 -42.01 14.30 -20.21
N GLY A 438 -40.80 14.85 -20.39
CA GLY A 438 -40.57 16.06 -21.19
C GLY A 438 -40.96 15.91 -22.66
N PHE A 439 -40.88 14.70 -23.21
CA PHE A 439 -41.25 14.41 -24.60
C PHE A 439 -42.75 14.50 -24.92
N PHE A 440 -43.63 14.62 -23.91
CA PHE A 440 -45.08 14.76 -24.10
C PHE A 440 -45.59 16.21 -24.05
N SER A 441 -44.71 17.21 -23.94
CA SER A 441 -45.07 18.63 -23.74
C SER A 441 -44.98 19.52 -24.99
N TYR A 442 -44.87 18.93 -26.19
CA TYR A 442 -44.70 19.65 -27.48
C TYR A 442 -45.64 19.15 -28.60
N LEU A 443 -46.81 18.60 -28.26
CA LEU A 443 -47.86 18.21 -29.22
C LEU A 443 -49.28 18.53 -28.72
N THR A 444 -49.56 19.84 -28.57
CA THR A 444 -50.92 20.44 -28.61
C THR A 444 -50.82 21.83 -29.20
#